data_AF-A0AAW5VBB4-F1
#
_entry.id   AF-A0AAW5VBB4-F1
#
_cell.length_a   1.000
_cell.length_b   1.000
_cell.length_c   1.000
_cell.angle_alpha   90.00
_cell.angle_beta   90.00
_cell.angle_gamma   90.00
#
_symmetry.space_group_name_H-M   'P 1'
#
loop_
_entity.id
_entity.type
_entity.pdbx_description
1 polymer ?
#
loop_
_entity_poly.entity_id
_entity_poly.type
_entity_poly.pdbx_seq_one_letter_code
_entity_poly.pdbx_strand_id
1 'polypeptide(L)'
;MGKVKEKIKNLPELVLGFLSPLKPLVVLFPLFAFFYSIVWQGLTKARLTRQIHERTATKEELKRKNDELKIGIVTYTSAERIETLYRRTYQFLPISLGNRTVTIELPPIPEKGLREEE
;
A
#
# COMPACT_ATOMS: atom_id res chain seq x y z
N MET A 1 9.55 47.18 -51.14
CA MET A 1 9.21 45.97 -50.35
C MET A 1 7.77 45.57 -50.67
N GLY A 2 7.52 44.51 -51.46
CA GLY A 2 6.14 44.22 -51.87
C GLY A 2 5.85 42.87 -52.55
N LYS A 3 6.78 41.89 -52.57
CA LYS A 3 6.55 40.59 -53.25
C LYS A 3 6.63 39.35 -52.36
N VAL A 4 6.96 39.51 -51.08
CA VAL A 4 7.14 38.37 -50.16
C VAL A 4 5.83 37.94 -49.50
N LYS A 5 4.86 38.86 -49.37
CA LYS A 5 3.59 38.61 -48.66
C LYS A 5 2.58 37.76 -49.45
N GLU A 6 2.67 37.71 -50.78
CA GLU A 6 1.71 36.96 -51.62
C GLU A 6 2.05 35.46 -51.70
N LYS A 7 3.34 35.08 -51.72
CA LYS A 7 3.74 33.66 -51.79
C LYS A 7 3.33 32.83 -50.57
N ILE A 8 3.23 33.44 -49.40
CA ILE A 8 2.90 32.76 -48.15
C ILE A 8 1.39 32.44 -48.07
N LYS A 9 0.55 33.24 -48.72
CA LYS A 9 -0.91 33.00 -48.78
C LYS A 9 -1.31 31.82 -49.66
N ASN A 10 -0.52 31.49 -50.68
CA ASN A 10 -0.88 30.47 -51.68
C ASN A 10 -0.45 29.04 -51.31
N LEU A 11 0.44 28.87 -50.32
CA LEU A 11 0.85 27.56 -49.80
C LEU A 11 -0.30 26.76 -49.14
N PRO A 12 -1.11 27.34 -48.24
CA PRO A 12 -2.23 26.61 -47.64
C PRO A 12 -3.32 26.25 -48.66
N GLU A 13 -3.60 27.12 -49.64
CA GLU A 13 -4.58 26.82 -50.70
C GLU A 13 -4.14 25.69 -51.62
N LEU A 14 -2.85 25.58 -51.93
CA LEU A 14 -2.31 24.51 -52.78
C LEU A 14 -2.30 23.15 -52.07
N VAL A 15 -2.01 23.14 -50.76
CA VAL A 15 -2.10 21.93 -49.91
C VAL A 15 -3.57 21.52 -49.68
N LEU A 16 -4.46 22.48 -49.41
CA LEU A 16 -5.90 22.23 -49.27
C LEU A 16 -6.57 21.81 -50.59
N GLY A 17 -6.06 22.29 -51.73
CA GLY A 17 -6.48 21.89 -53.07
C GLY A 17 -6.01 20.47 -53.42
N PHE A 18 -4.79 20.09 -53.04
CA PHE A 18 -4.24 18.74 -53.22
C PHE A 18 -4.95 17.70 -52.32
N LEU A 19 -5.32 18.10 -51.10
CA LEU A 19 -6.09 17.27 -50.15
C LEU A 19 -7.61 17.35 -50.36
N SER A 20 -8.10 18.09 -51.37
CA SER A 20 -9.54 18.27 -51.60
C SER A 20 -10.35 16.97 -51.76
N PRO A 21 -9.87 15.92 -52.48
CA PRO A 21 -10.55 14.61 -52.49
C PRO A 21 -10.34 13.81 -51.19
N LEU A 22 -9.34 14.17 -50.36
CA LEU A 22 -9.01 13.53 -49.08
C LEU A 22 -9.63 14.22 -47.86
N LYS A 23 -10.29 15.37 -48.02
CA LYS A 23 -11.03 16.09 -46.97
C LYS A 23 -11.90 15.19 -46.08
N PRO A 24 -12.71 14.26 -46.60
CA PRO A 24 -13.48 13.36 -45.75
C PRO A 24 -12.58 12.48 -44.86
N LEU A 25 -11.44 12.01 -45.36
CA LEU A 25 -10.48 11.20 -44.61
C LEU A 25 -9.79 12.01 -43.49
N VAL A 26 -9.45 13.27 -43.76
CA VAL A 26 -8.82 14.18 -42.79
C VAL A 26 -9.76 14.48 -41.61
N VAL A 27 -11.07 14.53 -41.86
CA VAL A 27 -12.09 14.70 -40.80
C VAL A 27 -12.37 13.38 -40.06
N LEU A 28 -12.37 12.25 -40.76
CA LEU A 28 -12.58 10.93 -40.16
C LEU A 28 -11.40 10.51 -39.26
N PHE A 29 -10.17 10.83 -39.65
CA PHE A 29 -8.96 10.42 -38.96
C PHE A 29 -8.92 10.81 -37.46
N PRO A 30 -9.15 12.07 -37.04
CA PRO A 30 -9.16 12.42 -35.63
C PRO A 30 -10.29 11.74 -34.85
N LEU A 31 -11.43 11.49 -35.48
CA LEU A 31 -12.55 10.73 -34.89
C LEU A 31 -12.14 9.28 -34.60
N PHE A 32 -11.50 8.62 -35.57
CA PHE A 32 -10.97 7.27 -35.38
C PHE A 32 -9.83 7.22 -34.37
N ALA A 33 -8.91 8.18 -34.39
CA ALA A 33 -7.83 8.27 -33.42
C ALA A 33 -8.35 8.50 -32.00
N PHE A 34 -9.38 9.34 -31.84
CA PHE A 34 -10.04 9.59 -30.56
C PHE A 34 -10.73 8.32 -30.05
N PHE A 35 -11.51 7.65 -30.90
CA PHE A 35 -12.14 6.38 -30.57
C PHE A 35 -11.11 5.32 -30.14
N TYR A 36 -10.04 5.15 -30.92
CA TYR A 36 -8.97 4.21 -30.60
C TYR A 36 -8.27 4.56 -29.28
N SER A 37 -8.01 5.84 -29.03
CA SER A 37 -7.40 6.31 -27.77
C SER A 37 -8.28 5.98 -26.56
N ILE A 38 -9.60 6.17 -26.65
CA ILE A 38 -10.53 5.83 -25.57
C ILE A 38 -10.50 4.33 -25.29
N VAL A 39 -10.62 3.49 -26.32
CA VAL A 39 -10.61 2.03 -26.17
C VAL A 39 -9.28 1.56 -25.59
N TRP A 40 -8.17 2.09 -26.09
CA TRP A 40 -6.82 1.77 -25.60
C TRP A 40 -6.62 2.16 -24.13
N GLN A 41 -7.06 3.36 -23.74
CA GLN A 41 -7.02 3.82 -22.36
C GLN A 41 -7.90 2.95 -21.45
N GLY A 42 -9.09 2.55 -21.91
CA GLY A 42 -9.98 1.65 -21.15
C GLY A 42 -9.32 0.31 -20.86
N LEU A 43 -8.74 -0.33 -21.89
CA LEU A 43 -8.05 -1.62 -21.75
C LEU A 43 -6.83 -1.52 -20.82
N THR A 44 -6.05 -0.45 -20.98
CA THR A 44 -4.83 -0.21 -20.17
C THR A 44 -5.19 0.04 -18.70
N LYS A 45 -6.23 0.83 -18.45
CA LYS A 45 -6.74 1.08 -17.08
C LYS A 45 -7.21 -0.22 -16.43
N ALA A 46 -8.01 -1.03 -17.13
CA ALA A 46 -8.49 -2.30 -16.59
C ALA A 46 -7.33 -3.25 -16.23
N ARG A 47 -6.32 -3.37 -17.11
CA ARG A 47 -5.13 -4.18 -16.86
C ARG A 47 -4.34 -3.65 -15.66
N LEU A 48 -4.17 -2.33 -15.57
CA LEU A 48 -3.44 -1.70 -14.48
C LEU A 48 -4.17 -1.87 -13.14
N THR A 49 -5.50 -1.67 -13.11
CA THR A 49 -6.33 -1.88 -11.91
C THR A 49 -6.21 -3.31 -11.40
N ARG A 50 -6.20 -4.30 -12.30
CA ARG A 50 -5.99 -5.70 -11.92
C ARG A 50 -4.61 -5.93 -11.28
N GLN A 51 -3.55 -5.41 -11.90
CA GLN A 51 -2.19 -5.52 -11.34
C GLN A 51 -2.07 -4.82 -9.98
N ILE A 52 -2.69 -3.65 -9.83
CA ILE A 52 -2.74 -2.94 -8.56
C ILE A 52 -3.44 -3.81 -7.53
N HIS A 53 -4.60 -4.38 -7.85
CA HIS A 53 -5.35 -5.23 -6.92
C HIS A 53 -4.53 -6.45 -6.46
N GLU A 54 -3.93 -7.18 -7.39
CA GLU A 54 -3.05 -8.32 -7.08
C GLU A 54 -1.88 -7.89 -6.19
N ARG A 55 -1.21 -6.78 -6.52
CA ARG A 55 -0.11 -6.26 -5.69
C ARG A 55 -0.57 -5.78 -4.31
N THR A 56 -1.73 -5.14 -4.20
CA THR A 56 -2.28 -4.73 -2.91
C THR A 56 -2.62 -5.92 -2.02
N ALA A 57 -3.19 -6.99 -2.59
CA ALA A 57 -3.48 -8.21 -1.86
C ALA A 57 -2.20 -8.87 -1.33
N THR A 58 -1.17 -9.00 -2.17
CA THR A 58 0.13 -9.56 -1.72
C THR A 58 0.79 -8.71 -0.63
N LYS A 59 0.72 -7.37 -0.73
CA LYS A 59 1.24 -6.46 0.31
C LYS A 59 0.52 -6.65 1.64
N GLU A 60 -0.80 -6.80 1.62
CA GLU A 60 -1.58 -7.01 2.83
C GLU A 60 -1.28 -8.38 3.47
N GLU A 61 -1.16 -9.43 2.66
CA GLU A 61 -0.76 -10.76 3.16
C GLU A 61 0.62 -10.73 3.81
N LEU A 62 1.60 -10.10 3.15
CA LEU A 62 2.95 -9.92 3.69
C LEU A 62 2.95 -9.11 5.00
N LYS A 63 2.09 -8.09 5.10
CA LYS A 63 1.94 -7.32 6.33
C LYS A 63 1.40 -8.19 7.47
N ARG A 64 0.33 -8.97 7.21
CA ARG A 64 -0.23 -9.90 8.20
C ARG A 64 0.81 -10.92 8.68
N LYS A 65 1.56 -11.54 7.76
CA LYS A 65 2.65 -12.46 8.12
C LYS A 65 3.75 -11.78 8.95
N ASN A 66 4.08 -10.53 8.64
CA ASN A 66 5.08 -9.79 9.41
C ASN A 66 4.59 -9.51 10.84
N ASP A 67 3.31 -9.15 10.99
CA ASP A 67 2.70 -8.91 12.29
C ASP A 67 2.57 -10.21 13.10
N GLU A 68 2.19 -11.32 12.46
CA GLU A 68 2.20 -12.67 13.05
C GLU A 68 3.61 -13.10 13.49
N LEU A 69 4.64 -12.84 12.68
CA LEU A 69 6.02 -13.14 13.05
C LEU A 69 6.50 -12.26 14.22
N LYS A 70 6.12 -10.99 14.27
CA LYS A 70 6.43 -10.12 15.40
C LYS A 70 5.76 -10.62 16.67
N ILE A 71 4.48 -10.98 16.59
CA ILE A 71 3.75 -11.60 17.71
C ILE A 71 4.46 -12.89 18.10
N GLY A 72 4.79 -13.76 17.15
CA GLY A 72 5.53 -15.00 17.35
C GLY A 72 6.85 -14.75 18.10
N ILE A 73 7.71 -13.88 17.60
CA ILE A 73 9.00 -13.53 18.22
C ILE A 73 8.77 -12.98 19.63
N VAL A 74 7.84 -12.04 19.81
CA VAL A 74 7.51 -11.48 21.13
C VAL A 74 7.02 -12.60 22.06
N THR A 75 6.17 -13.52 21.60
CA THR A 75 5.69 -14.65 22.41
C THR A 75 6.77 -15.67 22.71
N TYR A 76 7.64 -16.05 21.78
CA TYR A 76 8.74 -16.99 22.01
C TYR A 76 9.81 -16.39 22.93
N THR A 77 10.23 -15.15 22.65
CA THR A 77 11.22 -14.44 23.50
C THR A 77 10.65 -14.10 24.87
N SER A 78 9.37 -13.74 24.98
CA SER A 78 8.73 -13.54 26.28
C SER A 78 8.47 -14.86 27.00
N ALA A 79 8.13 -15.95 26.33
CA ALA A 79 7.96 -17.25 26.98
C ALA A 79 9.27 -17.75 27.59
N GLU A 80 10.39 -17.66 26.86
CA GLU A 80 11.71 -17.99 27.40
C GLU A 80 12.12 -17.01 28.51
N ARG A 81 11.83 -15.72 28.36
CA ARG A 81 12.08 -14.70 29.40
C ARG A 81 11.20 -14.89 30.63
N ILE A 82 9.97 -15.33 30.46
CA ILE A 82 9.00 -15.61 31.53
C ILE A 82 9.42 -16.89 32.24
N GLU A 83 9.77 -17.95 31.52
CA GLU A 83 10.31 -19.18 32.11
C GLU A 83 11.59 -18.91 32.91
N THR A 84 12.51 -18.12 32.37
CA THR A 84 13.73 -17.73 33.10
C THR A 84 13.45 -16.80 34.27
N LEU A 85 12.49 -15.88 34.17
CA LEU A 85 11.99 -15.09 35.31
C LEU A 85 11.38 -16.00 36.38
N TYR A 86 10.52 -16.95 36.02
CA TYR A 86 9.92 -17.90 36.97
C TYR A 86 10.98 -18.80 37.62
N ARG A 87 11.96 -19.29 36.86
CA ARG A 87 13.11 -20.05 37.39
C ARG A 87 13.99 -19.20 38.31
N ARG A 88 14.12 -17.89 38.07
CA ARG A 88 14.88 -16.98 38.94
C ARG A 88 14.11 -16.58 40.20
N THR A 89 12.82 -16.30 40.09
CA THR A 89 11.99 -15.81 41.20
C THR A 89 11.53 -16.94 42.12
N TYR A 90 11.27 -18.14 41.57
CA TYR A 90 10.70 -19.27 42.31
C TYR A 90 11.61 -20.50 42.25
N GLN A 91 12.87 -20.30 42.64
CA GLN A 91 14.06 -21.12 42.37
C GLN A 91 13.95 -22.66 42.42
N PHE A 92 12.88 -23.29 42.91
CA PHE A 92 12.73 -24.76 42.95
C PHE A 92 11.28 -25.27 42.99
N LEU A 93 10.45 -25.04 41.96
CA LEU A 93 9.33 -25.97 41.73
C LEU A 93 9.46 -26.66 40.38
N PRO A 94 9.82 -27.96 40.34
CA PRO A 94 9.67 -28.74 39.12
C PRO A 94 8.20 -28.68 38.70
N ILE A 95 7.97 -28.51 37.41
CA ILE A 95 6.66 -28.41 36.79
C ILE A 95 6.00 -29.81 36.84
N SER A 96 5.61 -30.25 38.04
CA SER A 96 4.58 -31.26 38.21
C SER A 96 3.26 -30.51 38.31
N LEU A 97 2.65 -30.32 37.15
CA LEU A 97 1.25 -29.93 36.97
C LEU A 97 0.35 -30.92 37.72
N GLY A 98 0.16 -30.68 39.01
CA GLY A 98 -0.87 -31.29 39.83
C GLY A 98 -1.99 -30.29 40.04
N ASN A 99 -2.82 -30.07 39.02
CA ASN A 99 -4.20 -29.55 39.05
C ASN A 99 -4.64 -28.73 40.28
N ARG A 100 -3.90 -27.67 40.65
CA ARG A 100 -4.28 -26.76 41.74
C ARG A 100 -4.20 -25.32 41.23
N THR A 101 -5.35 -24.66 41.23
CA THR A 101 -5.43 -23.20 41.08
C THR A 101 -4.78 -22.57 42.30
N VAL A 102 -3.62 -21.93 42.11
CA VAL A 102 -2.94 -21.15 43.14
C VAL A 102 -3.32 -19.69 42.95
N THR A 103 -4.20 -19.19 43.82
CA THR A 103 -4.48 -17.76 43.93
C THR A 103 -3.32 -17.13 44.68
N ILE A 104 -2.54 -16.29 43.99
CA ILE A 104 -1.43 -15.55 44.58
C ILE A 104 -1.96 -14.17 44.96
N GLU A 105 -1.98 -13.87 46.26
CA GLU A 105 -2.29 -12.54 46.74
C GLU A 105 -1.10 -11.61 46.49
N LEU A 106 -1.35 -10.47 45.84
CA LEU A 106 -0.30 -9.48 45.60
C LEU A 106 0.10 -8.84 46.95
N PRO A 107 1.40 -8.61 47.18
CA PRO A 107 1.83 -7.85 48.34
C PRO A 107 1.24 -6.43 48.29
N PRO A 108 0.84 -5.87 49.44
CA PRO A 108 0.25 -4.54 49.49
C PRO A 108 1.27 -3.49 49.00
N ILE A 109 0.76 -2.55 48.21
CA ILE A 109 1.55 -1.45 47.66
C ILE A 109 2.06 -0.60 48.84
N PRO A 110 3.37 -0.37 48.99
CA PRO A 110 3.88 0.46 50.08
C PRO A 110 3.42 1.92 49.88
N GLU A 111 2.66 2.44 50.84
CA GLU A 111 2.32 3.87 50.95
C GLU A 111 3.58 4.67 51.31
N LYS A 112 4.45 4.93 50.33
CA LYS A 112 5.42 6.03 50.42
C LYS A 112 4.72 7.30 49.95
N GLY A 113 4.17 8.06 50.90
CA GLY A 113 3.68 9.41 50.60
C GLY A 113 2.72 10.07 51.59
N LEU A 114 2.49 9.54 52.79
CA LEU A 114 1.65 10.21 53.79
C LEU A 114 2.36 10.28 55.13
N ARG A 115 3.22 11.28 55.26
CA ARG A 115 3.48 12.06 56.48
C ARG A 115 4.58 13.06 56.18
N GLU A 116 4.19 14.31 56.03
CA GLU A 116 4.91 15.51 56.43
C GLU A 116 4.09 16.70 55.93
N GLU A 117 3.10 17.14 56.71
CA GLU A 117 2.82 18.58 56.92
C GLU A 117 2.23 18.68 58.33
N GLU A 118 2.97 19.34 59.22
CA GLU A 118 2.48 19.95 60.46
C GLU A 118 1.58 21.15 60.15
#